data_AF-A0AAW1TYN2-F1
#
_entry.id   AF-A0AAW1TYN2-F1
#
_cell.length_a   1.000
_cell.length_b   1.000
_cell.length_c   1.000
_cell.angle_alpha   90.00
_cell.angle_beta   90.00
_cell.angle_gamma   90.00
#
_symmetry.space_group_name_H-M   'P 1'
#
loop_
_entity.id
_entity.type
_entity.pdbx_description
1 polymer ?
#
loop_
_entity_poly.entity_id
_entity_poly.type
_entity_poly.pdbx_seq_one_letter_code
_entity_poly.pdbx_strand_id
1 'polypeptide(L)'
;MVVMWNFDLETINKVNVKIQASTIDLITAADVYESLRKFFVDQRENFKYFEEEAMEFNVSKQYTKDVGKRQPKTKNLYDGPPDEKMEMTATDTFRVNTFLVIINRLASELEKKTEGLQQVQRKVLIFDNPYKKSSCLGRNIF
;
A
#
# COMPACT_ATOMS: atom_id res chain seq x y z
N MET A 1 2.49 -13.13 7.72
CA MET A 1 2.18 -12.90 6.29
C MET A 1 0.81 -13.39 5.87
N VAL A 2 0.44 -14.65 6.12
CA VAL A 2 -0.89 -15.15 5.73
C VAL A 2 -2.00 -14.34 6.39
N VAL A 3 -1.88 -14.06 7.69
CA VAL A 3 -2.81 -13.22 8.46
C VAL A 3 -2.98 -11.84 7.81
N MET A 4 -1.87 -11.13 7.59
CA MET A 4 -1.84 -9.83 6.90
C MET A 4 -2.54 -9.89 5.53
N TRP A 5 -2.15 -10.84 4.67
CA TRP A 5 -2.74 -10.96 3.34
C TRP A 5 -4.23 -11.26 3.38
N ASN A 6 -4.68 -12.10 4.30
CA ASN A 6 -6.10 -12.41 4.44
C ASN A 6 -6.90 -11.14 4.79
N PHE A 7 -6.41 -10.38 5.77
CA PHE A 7 -7.00 -9.13 6.21
C PHE A 7 -7.02 -8.05 5.11
N ASP A 8 -5.88 -7.87 4.42
CA ASP A 8 -5.75 -6.88 3.34
C ASP A 8 -6.63 -7.23 2.15
N LEU A 9 -6.64 -8.49 1.72
CA LEU A 9 -7.45 -8.95 0.58
C LEU A 9 -8.95 -8.86 0.87
N GLU A 10 -9.38 -9.16 2.10
CA GLU A 10 -10.78 -9.01 2.49
C GLU A 10 -11.21 -7.53 2.43
N THR A 11 -10.36 -6.64 2.93
CA THR A 11 -10.62 -5.19 2.90
C THR A 11 -10.68 -4.65 1.46
N ILE A 12 -9.73 -5.07 0.61
CA ILE A 12 -9.73 -4.73 -0.82
C ILE A 12 -11.01 -5.24 -1.49
N ASN A 13 -11.43 -6.47 -1.20
CA ASN A 13 -12.63 -7.05 -1.80
C ASN A 13 -13.88 -6.27 -1.41
N LYS A 14 -14.04 -5.90 -0.13
CA LYS A 14 -15.15 -5.05 0.35
C LYS A 14 -15.21 -3.73 -0.41
N VAL A 15 -14.07 -3.07 -0.60
CA VAL A 15 -13.99 -1.82 -1.37
C VAL A 15 -14.31 -2.06 -2.85
N ASN A 16 -13.80 -3.13 -3.44
CA ASN A 16 -14.07 -3.45 -4.85
C ASN A 16 -15.56 -3.70 -5.11
N VAL A 17 -16.23 -4.48 -4.26
CA VAL A 17 -17.68 -4.71 -4.32
C VAL A 17 -18.44 -3.39 -4.21
N LYS A 18 -18.02 -2.52 -3.27
CA LYS A 18 -18.65 -1.20 -3.10
C LYS A 18 -18.55 -0.37 -4.39
N ILE A 19 -17.35 -0.26 -4.97
CA ILE A 19 -17.08 0.56 -6.17
C ILE A 19 -17.77 0.02 -7.43
N GLN A 20 -17.91 -1.29 -7.54
CA GLN A 20 -18.59 -1.94 -8.67
C GLN A 20 -20.12 -1.87 -8.60
N ALA A 21 -20.69 -1.29 -7.54
CA ALA A 21 -22.12 -1.06 -7.45
C ALA A 21 -22.58 -0.08 -8.55
N SER A 22 -23.70 -0.38 -9.21
CA SER A 22 -24.22 0.40 -10.35
C SER A 22 -24.65 1.84 -10.01
N THR A 23 -24.66 2.19 -8.73
CA THR A 23 -25.14 3.49 -8.21
C THR A 23 -24.01 4.44 -7.80
N ILE A 24 -22.74 4.03 -7.91
CA ILE A 24 -21.63 4.88 -7.45
C ILE A 24 -21.23 5.92 -8.49
N ASP A 25 -21.10 7.16 -8.03
CA ASP A 25 -20.55 8.26 -8.81
C ASP A 25 -19.02 8.33 -8.68
N LEU A 26 -18.39 9.01 -9.64
CA LEU A 26 -16.92 9.05 -9.73
C LEU A 26 -16.26 9.72 -8.51
N ILE A 27 -16.95 10.64 -7.84
CA ILE A 27 -16.44 11.35 -6.66
C ILE A 27 -16.37 10.39 -5.49
N THR A 28 -17.49 9.72 -5.20
CA THR A 28 -17.54 8.71 -4.13
C THR A 28 -16.55 7.57 -4.40
N ALA A 29 -16.36 7.17 -5.65
CA ALA A 29 -15.35 6.16 -5.99
C ALA A 29 -13.92 6.61 -5.64
N ALA A 30 -13.57 7.87 -5.93
CA ALA A 30 -12.26 8.44 -5.59
C ALA A 30 -12.06 8.54 -4.06
N ASP A 31 -13.09 8.97 -3.33
CA ASP A 31 -13.04 9.07 -1.86
C ASP A 31 -12.90 7.71 -1.17
N VAL A 32 -13.55 6.68 -1.72
CA VAL A 32 -13.43 5.29 -1.23
C VAL A 32 -12.01 4.76 -1.46
N TYR A 33 -11.42 5.01 -2.64
CA TYR A 33 -10.02 4.61 -2.89
C TYR A 33 -9.03 5.37 -2.01
N GLU A 34 -9.24 6.66 -1.76
CA GLU A 34 -8.40 7.44 -0.85
C GLU A 34 -8.51 6.93 0.60
N SER A 35 -9.72 6.56 1.03
CA SER A 35 -9.93 5.94 2.35
C SER A 35 -9.21 4.60 2.47
N LEU A 36 -9.24 3.77 1.41
CA LEU A 36 -8.48 2.51 1.36
C LEU A 36 -6.97 2.75 1.38
N ARG A 37 -6.48 3.79 0.69
CA ARG A 37 -5.07 4.17 0.73
C ARG A 37 -4.63 4.55 2.14
N LYS A 38 -5.39 5.40 2.83
CA LYS A 38 -5.12 5.80 4.23
C LYS A 38 -5.08 4.59 5.16
N PHE A 39 -6.05 3.69 5.00
CA PHE A 39 -6.05 2.41 5.72
C PHE A 39 -4.71 1.66 5.57
N PHE A 40 -4.19 1.51 4.34
CA PHE A 40 -2.89 0.86 4.14
C PHE A 40 -1.71 1.64 4.75
N VAL A 41 -1.74 2.97 4.70
CA VAL A 41 -0.70 3.79 5.35
C VAL A 41 -0.70 3.56 6.87
N ASP A 42 -1.88 3.49 7.48
CA ASP A 42 -2.02 3.24 8.92
C ASP A 42 -1.61 1.81 9.31
N GLN A 43 -1.79 0.83 8.41
CA GLN A 43 -1.33 -0.55 8.62
C GLN A 43 0.20 -0.67 8.83
N ARG A 44 1.01 0.33 8.45
CA ARG A 44 2.47 0.31 8.66
C ARG A 44 2.86 0.14 10.12
N GLU A 45 2.04 0.65 11.03
CA GLU A 45 2.27 0.56 12.48
C GLU A 45 1.74 -0.75 13.09
N ASN A 46 0.92 -1.50 12.36
CA ASN A 46 0.28 -2.73 12.84
C ASN A 46 1.12 -3.99 12.61
N PHE A 47 2.40 -3.85 12.23
CA PHE A 47 3.27 -5.00 12.00
C PHE A 47 3.27 -5.99 13.18
N LYS A 48 3.38 -5.46 14.40
CA LYS A 48 3.44 -6.28 15.62
C LYS A 48 2.16 -7.10 15.83
N TYR A 49 1.00 -6.51 15.56
CA TYR A 49 -0.28 -7.22 15.63
C TYR A 49 -0.32 -8.44 14.69
N PHE A 50 0.06 -8.26 13.43
CA PHE A 50 0.09 -9.35 12.46
C PHE A 50 1.17 -10.39 12.75
N GLU A 51 2.27 -9.97 13.36
CA GLU A 51 3.34 -10.87 13.80
C GLU A 51 2.86 -11.75 14.95
N GLU A 52 2.26 -11.18 15.98
CA GLU A 52 1.70 -11.89 17.13
C GLU A 52 0.62 -12.89 16.70
N GLU A 53 -0.35 -12.43 15.91
CA GLU A 53 -1.43 -13.29 15.41
C GLU A 53 -0.86 -14.42 14.52
N ALA A 54 0.16 -14.14 13.69
CA ALA A 54 0.81 -15.19 12.90
C ALA A 54 1.62 -16.19 13.73
N MET A 55 2.15 -15.78 14.90
CA MET A 55 2.85 -16.68 15.82
C MET A 55 1.92 -17.68 16.50
N GLU A 56 0.63 -17.37 16.63
CA GLU A 56 -0.37 -18.30 17.18
C GLU A 56 -0.62 -19.50 16.25
N PHE A 57 -0.56 -19.28 14.94
CA PHE A 57 -0.76 -20.33 13.92
C PHE A 57 0.51 -21.12 13.61
N ASN A 58 1.69 -20.58 13.93
CA ASN A 58 2.96 -21.19 13.58
C ASN A 58 3.47 -22.16 14.67
N VAL A 59 3.82 -23.38 14.25
CA VAL A 59 4.48 -24.37 15.11
C VAL A 59 5.88 -23.91 15.54
N SER A 60 6.55 -23.13 14.70
CA SER A 60 7.87 -22.51 14.98
C SER A 60 7.69 -21.02 15.25
N LYS A 61 8.02 -20.57 16.46
CA LYS A 61 7.92 -19.16 16.89
C LYS A 61 9.12 -18.29 16.51
N GLN A 62 10.11 -18.85 15.81
CA GLN A 62 11.33 -18.14 15.40
C GLN A 62 11.41 -17.99 13.88
N TYR A 63 11.96 -16.86 13.43
CA TYR A 63 12.31 -16.63 12.04
C TYR A 63 13.47 -17.56 11.65
N THR A 64 13.44 -18.07 10.41
CA THR A 64 14.46 -19.01 9.89
C THR A 64 15.88 -18.44 9.91
N LYS A 65 16.05 -17.12 9.95
CA LYS A 65 17.37 -16.47 10.11
C LYS A 65 17.96 -16.56 11.52
N ASP A 66 17.16 -16.88 12.54
CA ASP A 66 17.61 -17.03 13.93
C ASP A 66 18.03 -18.47 14.25
N VAL A 67 17.61 -19.43 13.44
CA VAL A 67 17.96 -20.84 13.58
C VAL A 67 19.28 -21.13 12.83
N GLY A 68 20.40 -21.18 13.56
CA GLY A 68 21.65 -21.76 13.05
C GLY A 68 22.74 -20.80 12.55
N LYS A 69 22.72 -19.52 12.92
CA LYS A 69 23.87 -18.64 12.65
C LYS A 69 25.09 -19.06 13.48
N ARG A 70 26.04 -19.74 12.83
CA ARG A 70 27.42 -19.84 13.32
C ARG A 70 28.01 -18.44 13.24
N GLN A 71 28.20 -17.79 14.40
CA GLN A 71 28.84 -16.48 14.52
C GLN A 71 30.17 -16.50 13.72
N PRO A 72 30.32 -15.66 12.68
CA PRO A 72 31.59 -15.60 11.95
C PRO A 72 32.63 -15.08 12.93
N LYS A 73 33.58 -15.94 13.32
CA LYS A 73 34.78 -15.50 14.05
C LYS A 73 35.59 -14.60 13.12
N THR A 74 35.35 -13.29 13.17
CA THR A 74 36.25 -12.32 12.58
C THR A 74 37.59 -12.42 13.29
N LYS A 75 38.64 -12.79 12.56
CA LYS A 75 40.02 -12.58 13.02
C LYS A 75 40.28 -11.09 12.89
N ASN A 76 40.19 -10.35 14.00
CA ASN A 76 40.61 -8.95 14.03
C ASN A 76 42.11 -8.90 13.71
N LEU A 77 42.46 -8.28 12.59
CA LEU A 77 43.85 -8.01 12.17
C LEU A 77 44.28 -6.58 12.53
N TYR A 78 43.54 -5.88 13.38
CA TYR A 78 43.79 -4.48 13.73
C TYR A 78 43.30 -4.17 15.16
N ASP A 79 44.12 -3.50 15.98
CA ASP A 79 43.84 -3.06 17.36
C ASP A 79 42.91 -1.82 17.41
N GLY A 80 41.94 -1.74 16.50
CA GLY A 80 40.88 -0.73 16.56
C GLY A 80 39.74 -1.23 17.44
N PRO A 81 39.03 -0.34 18.18
CA PRO A 81 37.78 -0.73 18.82
C PRO A 81 36.84 -1.31 17.74
N PRO A 82 36.15 -2.43 18.01
CA PRO A 82 35.29 -3.05 17.02
C PRO A 82 34.26 -2.03 16.52
N ASP A 83 34.15 -1.85 15.20
CA ASP A 83 33.00 -1.15 14.62
C ASP A 83 31.75 -1.91 15.06
N GLU A 84 30.94 -1.31 15.95
CA GLU A 84 29.63 -1.83 16.32
C GLU A 84 28.74 -1.80 15.08
N LYS A 85 28.76 -2.89 14.32
CA LYS A 85 27.75 -3.13 13.30
C LYS A 85 26.43 -3.34 14.06
N MET A 86 25.53 -2.36 13.99
CA MET A 86 24.13 -2.55 14.35
C MET A 86 23.55 -3.65 13.46
N GLU A 87 23.59 -4.89 13.95
CA GLU A 87 22.91 -5.99 13.28
C GLU A 87 21.40 -5.83 13.48
N MET A 88 20.67 -5.59 12.38
CA MET A 88 19.22 -5.63 12.40
C MET A 88 18.75 -7.04 12.79
N THR A 89 17.74 -7.12 13.66
CA THR A 89 17.12 -8.41 14.01
C THR A 89 16.45 -9.04 12.79
N ALA A 90 16.19 -10.35 12.82
CA ALA A 90 15.45 -11.02 11.75
C ALA A 90 14.05 -10.42 11.58
N THR A 91 13.40 -10.05 12.69
CA THR A 91 12.12 -9.32 12.73
C THR A 91 12.21 -7.98 12.02
N ASP A 92 13.19 -7.14 12.36
CA ASP A 92 13.35 -5.82 11.72
C ASP A 92 13.65 -5.96 10.23
N THR A 93 14.49 -6.93 9.88
CA THR A 93 14.80 -7.26 8.49
C THR A 93 13.54 -7.65 7.73
N PHE A 94 12.66 -8.44 8.35
CA PHE A 94 11.41 -8.88 7.75
C PHE A 94 10.40 -7.73 7.62
N ARG A 95 10.22 -6.95 8.69
CA ARG A 95 9.36 -5.76 8.72
C ARG A 95 9.75 -4.78 7.61
N VAL A 96 11.02 -4.40 7.54
CA VAL A 96 11.50 -3.37 6.61
C VAL A 96 11.49 -3.88 5.18
N ASN A 97 12.03 -5.07 4.92
CA ASN A 97 12.25 -5.52 3.55
C ASN A 97 11.02 -6.19 2.91
N THR A 98 10.04 -6.62 3.70
CA THR A 98 8.87 -7.34 3.18
C THR A 98 7.58 -6.60 3.51
N PHE A 99 7.27 -6.44 4.80
CA PHE A 99 5.99 -5.89 5.23
C PHE A 99 5.79 -4.45 4.74
N LEU A 100 6.72 -3.55 5.05
CA LEU A 100 6.64 -2.16 4.62
C LEU A 100 6.67 -2.03 3.10
N VAL A 101 7.46 -2.85 2.40
CA VAL A 101 7.53 -2.84 0.93
C VAL A 101 6.17 -3.15 0.31
N ILE A 102 5.46 -4.16 0.82
CA ILE A 102 4.14 -4.55 0.31
C ILE A 102 3.13 -3.44 0.55
N ILE A 103 3.05 -2.93 1.78
CA ILE A 103 2.12 -1.85 2.15
C ILE A 103 2.38 -0.59 1.33
N ASN A 104 3.64 -0.20 1.20
CA ASN A 104 4.03 0.97 0.41
C ASN A 104 3.64 0.80 -1.05
N ARG A 105 3.80 -0.41 -1.60
CA ARG A 105 3.41 -0.68 -2.97
C ARG A 105 1.90 -0.59 -3.15
N LEU A 106 1.11 -1.19 -2.25
CA LEU A 106 -0.35 -1.12 -2.29
C LEU A 106 -0.85 0.33 -2.21
N ALA A 107 -0.33 1.11 -1.26
CA ALA A 107 -0.67 2.52 -1.13
C ALA A 107 -0.34 3.33 -2.39
N SER A 108 0.82 3.08 -3.01
CA SER A 108 1.23 3.76 -4.25
C SER A 108 0.37 3.40 -5.45
N GLU A 109 -0.03 2.13 -5.61
CA GLU A 109 -0.92 1.75 -6.71
C GLU A 109 -2.33 2.32 -6.53
N LEU A 110 -2.82 2.42 -5.29
CA LEU A 110 -4.09 3.08 -4.99
C LEU A 110 -4.04 4.58 -5.28
N GLU A 111 -2.94 5.25 -4.92
CA GLU A 111 -2.72 6.66 -5.23
C GLU A 111 -2.81 6.94 -6.73
N LYS A 112 -2.08 6.17 -7.55
CA LYS A 112 -2.16 6.26 -9.02
C LYS A 112 -3.58 6.07 -9.54
N LYS A 113 -4.34 5.15 -8.93
CA LYS A 113 -5.72 4.87 -9.34
C LYS A 113 -6.65 6.04 -8.99
N THR A 114 -6.52 6.61 -7.80
CA THR A 114 -7.26 7.81 -7.38
C THR A 114 -6.97 8.99 -8.30
N GLU A 115 -5.69 9.24 -8.61
CA GLU A 115 -5.28 10.30 -9.55
C GLU A 115 -5.89 10.10 -10.95
N GLY A 116 -5.93 8.86 -11.44
CA GLY A 116 -6.57 8.52 -12.71
C GLY A 116 -8.06 8.84 -12.73
N LEU A 117 -8.79 8.52 -11.66
CA LEU A 117 -10.22 8.85 -11.54
C LEU A 117 -10.45 10.35 -11.48
N GLN A 118 -9.63 11.09 -10.73
CA GLN A 118 -9.72 12.55 -10.66
C GLN A 118 -9.44 13.20 -12.03
N GLN A 119 -8.51 12.65 -12.82
CA GLN A 119 -8.27 13.14 -14.19
C GLN A 119 -9.49 12.94 -15.09
N VAL A 120 -10.15 11.78 -15.00
CA VAL A 120 -11.39 11.51 -15.75
C VAL A 120 -12.49 12.47 -15.32
N GLN A 121 -12.68 12.67 -14.01
CA GLN A 121 -13.65 13.61 -13.47
C GLN A 121 -13.43 15.03 -14.01
N ARG A 122 -12.18 15.51 -14.00
CA ARG A 122 -11.85 16.84 -14.55
C ARG A 122 -12.24 16.97 -16.03
N LYS A 123 -12.01 15.93 -16.83
CA LYS A 123 -12.40 15.94 -18.25
C LYS A 123 -13.91 15.98 -18.42
N VAL A 124 -14.66 15.16 -17.67
CA VAL A 124 -16.13 15.14 -17.72
C VAL A 124 -16.71 16.53 -17.40
N LEU A 125 -16.22 17.18 -16.34
CA LEU A 125 -16.65 18.55 -15.98
C LEU A 125 -16.35 19.59 -17.07
N ILE A 126 -15.27 19.42 -17.85
CA ILE A 126 -14.96 20.29 -19.00
C ILE A 126 -15.95 20.07 -20.15
N PHE A 127 -16.35 18.82 -20.40
CA PHE A 127 -17.30 18.47 -21.48
C PHE A 127 -18.75 18.84 -21.14
N ASP A 128 -19.15 18.75 -19.87
CA ASP A 128 -20.48 19.13 -19.38
C ASP A 128 -20.65 20.63 -19.18
N ASN A 129 -19.59 21.43 -19.35
CA ASN A 129 -19.66 22.89 -19.26
C ASN A 129 -20.50 23.47 -20.42
N PRO A 130 -21.71 24.00 -20.14
CA PRO A 130 -22.64 24.45 -21.18
C PRO A 130 -22.13 25.70 -21.94
N TYR A 131 -21.13 26.41 -21.42
CA TYR A 131 -20.60 27.64 -22.04
C TYR A 131 -19.65 27.40 -23.22
N LYS A 132 -19.26 26.14 -23.53
CA LYS A 132 -18.46 25.81 -24.72
C LYS A 132 -19.26 25.28 -25.91
N LYS A 133 -20.54 24.91 -25.73
CA LYS A 133 -21.39 24.43 -26.84
C LYS A 133 -21.96 25.56 -27.71
N SER A 134 -21.95 26.81 -27.23
CA SER A 134 -22.55 27.97 -27.92
C SER A 134 -21.64 28.65 -28.95
N SER A 135 -20.35 28.30 -29.07
CA SER A 135 -19.46 28.91 -30.07
C SER A 135 -19.47 28.21 -31.44
N CYS A 136 -20.21 27.10 -31.60
CA CYS A 136 -20.24 26.32 -32.84
C CYS A 136 -21.54 26.44 -33.66
N LEU A 137 -22.53 27.26 -33.25
CA LEU A 137 -23.81 27.40 -33.95
C LEU A 137 -24.07 28.79 -34.56
N GLY A 138 -23.04 29.63 -34.66
CA GLY A 138 -23.13 30.96 -35.25
C GLY A 138 -22.16 31.16 -36.41
N ARG A 139 -22.35 30.47 -37.53
CA ARG A 139 -21.82 30.92 -38.82
C ARG A 139 -22.60 30.32 -40.00
N ASN A 140 -23.17 31.24 -40.78
CA ASN A 140 -23.62 31.14 -42.18
C ASN A 140 -24.88 30.34 -42.47
N ILE A 141 -26.00 31.05 -42.65
CA ILE A 141 -26.82 30.94 -43.87
C ILE A 141 -27.22 32.38 -44.27
N PHE A 142 -27.14 32.65 -45.57
CA PHE A 142 -27.37 33.89 -46.30
C PHE A 142 -28.68 34.63 -45.96
#